data_AF-A0A6G1R799-F1
#
_entry.id   AF-A0A6G1R799-F1
#
_cell.length_a   1.000
_cell.length_b   1.000
_cell.length_c   1.000
_cell.angle_alpha   90.00
_cell.angle_beta   90.00
_cell.angle_gamma   90.00
#
_symmetry.space_group_name_H-M   'P 1'
#
loop_
_entity.id
_entity.type
_entity.pdbx_description
1 polymer ?
#
loop_
_entity_poly.entity_id
_entity_poly.type
_entity_poly.pdbx_seq_one_letter_code
_entity_poly.pdbx_strand_id
1 'polypeptide(L)'
;MAQTKRADIDEDFIKIIALEIYEVSYVSLSTRETFSKVGRELLGAIASIHTQMISVLLDRVRDTIERVGMVALYLFKELPLYRWKPSSSEIALIRDWLLNYSLTTVENKLACIILEGLNWGFGERDTLHLDPAVHSEVALMVLEAYQKYLSQKPYAGLLSESIKQVSYLASIVRYGETPETSFNQWAWGLILRLKLHRNDRGVQCDWPAVPLSDRVLDMSESVTLHPLLKAVKASIPIGCYLALAMTALGHSIEKFCAEGIPLLGVLIQSRYLRTVVHVLDKILPLFYSCQYYLLKNEQFLSYIQLFLHLDSGVPQGVTQQVTHKVTQHLTGVSYGENVKLLSSMIQTHIFHSDQPNGVGPAAVLEFWVQVLTSQQPWHR
;
A
#
# COMPACT_ATOMS: atom_id res chain seq x y z
N MET A 1 -26.93 25.61 24.53
CA MET A 1 -25.74 26.29 25.10
C MET A 1 -25.15 25.60 26.32
N ALA A 2 -25.93 25.08 27.29
CA ALA A 2 -25.36 24.40 28.47
C ALA A 2 -24.75 23.00 28.18
N GLN A 3 -25.25 22.28 27.17
CA GLN A 3 -24.81 20.92 26.82
C GLN A 3 -23.46 20.93 26.08
N THR A 4 -23.27 21.88 25.16
CA THR A 4 -22.01 22.13 24.44
C THR A 4 -20.89 22.52 25.41
N LYS A 5 -21.20 23.37 26.40
CA LYS A 5 -20.24 23.82 27.42
C LYS A 5 -19.80 22.71 28.39
N ARG A 6 -20.62 21.66 28.55
CA ARG A 6 -20.34 20.53 29.45
C ARG A 6 -19.49 19.44 28.77
N ALA A 7 -19.67 19.25 27.46
CA ALA A 7 -18.80 18.40 26.63
C ALA A 7 -17.38 18.98 26.54
N ASP A 8 -17.26 20.31 26.40
CA ASP A 8 -15.99 21.04 26.31
C ASP A 8 -15.13 20.87 27.58
N ILE A 9 -15.75 20.97 28.76
CA ILE A 9 -15.08 20.80 30.07
C ILE A 9 -14.60 19.37 30.29
N ASP A 10 -15.35 18.38 29.80
CA ASP A 10 -14.98 16.96 29.93
C ASP A 10 -13.77 16.64 29.03
N GLU A 11 -13.76 17.17 27.80
CA GLU A 11 -12.63 17.01 26.88
C GLU A 11 -11.34 17.67 27.37
N ASP A 12 -11.42 18.89 27.92
CA ASP A 12 -10.26 19.55 28.52
C ASP A 12 -9.71 18.77 29.73
N PHE A 13 -10.58 18.20 30.55
CA PHE A 13 -10.18 17.36 31.67
C PHE A 13 -9.48 16.08 31.20
N ILE A 14 -10.04 15.39 30.21
CA ILE A 14 -9.43 14.19 29.61
C ILE A 14 -8.07 14.54 28.99
N LYS A 15 -7.97 15.68 28.31
CA LYS A 15 -6.71 16.20 27.75
C LYS A 15 -5.64 16.37 28.82
N ILE A 16 -5.99 17.00 29.96
CA ILE A 16 -5.06 17.16 31.09
C ILE A 16 -4.59 15.80 31.59
N ILE A 17 -5.52 14.85 31.81
CA ILE A 17 -5.16 13.50 32.27
C ILE A 17 -4.21 12.81 31.28
N ALA A 18 -4.51 12.85 29.99
CA ALA A 18 -3.67 12.23 28.96
C ALA A 18 -2.26 12.84 28.95
N LEU A 19 -2.14 14.17 29.10
CA LEU A 19 -0.86 14.86 29.13
C LEU A 19 -0.06 14.55 30.41
N GLU A 20 -0.70 14.46 31.57
CA GLU A 20 -0.02 14.07 32.82
C GLU A 20 0.48 12.61 32.76
N ILE A 21 -0.33 11.69 32.24
CA ILE A 21 0.09 10.30 32.03
C ILE A 21 1.29 10.26 31.08
N TYR A 22 1.24 11.03 29.99
CA TYR A 22 2.34 11.14 29.05
C TYR A 22 3.61 11.69 29.71
N GLU A 23 3.50 12.75 30.50
CA GLU A 23 4.63 13.40 31.17
C GLU A 23 5.36 12.41 32.11
N VAL A 24 4.61 11.69 32.94
CA VAL A 24 5.17 10.71 33.88
C VAL A 24 5.74 9.48 33.16
N SER A 25 5.09 9.04 32.09
CA SER A 25 5.39 7.73 31.45
C SER A 25 6.47 7.81 30.37
N TYR A 26 6.66 8.96 29.72
CA TYR A 26 7.56 9.09 28.57
C TYR A 26 8.62 10.16 28.76
N VAL A 27 8.25 11.28 29.36
CA VAL A 27 9.09 12.46 29.43
C VAL A 27 10.02 12.42 30.65
N SER A 28 9.47 12.10 31.82
CA SER A 28 10.20 12.16 33.09
C SER A 28 11.21 11.01 33.16
N LEU A 29 12.50 11.35 33.15
CA LEU A 29 13.60 10.37 33.12
C LEU A 29 13.60 9.44 34.34
N SER A 30 13.17 9.95 35.50
CA SER A 30 13.12 9.18 36.76
C SER A 30 12.01 8.14 36.80
N THR A 31 10.99 8.27 35.96
CA THR A 31 9.76 7.46 36.04
C THR A 31 9.47 6.68 34.76
N ARG A 32 10.00 7.10 33.60
CA ARG A 32 9.68 6.50 32.29
C ARG A 32 10.01 5.01 32.18
N GLU A 33 11.11 4.55 32.78
CA GLU A 33 11.51 3.14 32.71
C GLU A 33 10.50 2.23 33.42
N THR A 34 9.93 2.71 34.53
CA THR A 34 8.92 1.99 35.32
C THR A 34 7.54 2.07 34.69
N PHE A 35 7.12 3.25 34.21
CA PHE A 35 5.72 3.49 33.85
C PHE A 35 5.42 3.51 32.35
N SER A 36 6.42 3.51 31.46
CA SER A 36 6.18 3.56 30.00
C SER A 36 5.24 2.48 29.49
N LYS A 37 5.27 1.27 30.05
CA LYS A 37 4.33 0.20 29.69
C LYS A 37 2.91 0.48 30.15
N VAL A 38 2.70 0.76 31.43
CA VAL A 38 1.34 1.00 31.96
C VAL A 38 0.77 2.28 31.37
N GLY A 39 1.60 3.32 31.22
CA GLY A 39 1.24 4.59 30.61
C GLY A 39 0.74 4.43 29.17
N ARG A 40 1.42 3.62 28.33
CA ARG A 40 0.95 3.39 26.95
C ARG A 40 -0.39 2.68 26.90
N GLU A 41 -0.62 1.71 27.77
CA GLU A 41 -1.89 0.96 27.85
C GLU A 41 -3.02 1.88 28.28
N LEU A 42 -2.79 2.75 29.27
CA LEU A 42 -3.75 3.76 29.71
C LEU A 42 -4.05 4.80 28.62
N LEU A 43 -3.02 5.32 27.95
CA LEU A 43 -3.19 6.27 26.85
C LEU A 43 -3.94 5.64 25.67
N GLY A 44 -3.64 4.37 25.34
CA GLY A 44 -4.36 3.60 24.33
C GLY A 44 -5.84 3.38 24.70
N ALA A 45 -6.14 3.09 25.96
CA ALA A 45 -7.49 2.95 26.45
C ALA A 45 -8.28 4.27 26.37
N ILE A 46 -7.67 5.38 26.79
CA ILE A 46 -8.27 6.72 26.68
C ILE A 46 -8.54 7.06 25.22
N ALA A 47 -7.54 6.90 24.34
CA ALA A 47 -7.66 7.22 22.92
C ALA A 47 -8.67 6.32 22.17
N SER A 48 -8.98 5.14 22.69
CA SER A 48 -10.00 4.24 22.12
C SER A 48 -11.42 4.78 22.29
N ILE A 49 -11.64 5.62 23.31
CA ILE A 49 -12.90 6.30 23.60
C ILE A 49 -12.85 7.74 23.04
N HIS A 50 -11.74 8.46 23.28
CA HIS A 50 -11.54 9.86 22.90
C HIS A 50 -10.43 9.96 21.83
N THR A 51 -10.79 9.66 20.59
CA THR A 51 -9.83 9.55 19.48
C THR A 51 -9.05 10.84 19.20
N GLN A 52 -9.60 12.01 19.53
CA GLN A 52 -8.91 13.30 19.44
C GLN A 52 -7.66 13.40 20.33
N MET A 53 -7.54 12.54 21.35
CA MET A 53 -6.33 12.48 22.18
C MET A 53 -5.09 12.04 21.39
N ILE A 54 -5.26 11.34 20.27
CA ILE A 54 -4.14 10.98 19.39
C ILE A 54 -3.49 12.25 18.82
N SER A 55 -4.29 13.23 18.39
CA SER A 55 -3.83 14.54 17.93
C SER A 55 -3.08 15.31 19.03
N VAL A 56 -3.64 15.33 20.24
CA VAL A 56 -3.01 15.95 21.42
C VAL A 56 -1.65 15.32 21.73
N LEU A 57 -1.58 13.98 21.69
CA LEU A 57 -0.32 13.25 21.94
C LEU A 57 0.69 13.48 20.81
N LEU A 58 0.25 13.57 19.56
CA LEU A 58 1.12 13.89 18.42
C LEU A 58 1.77 15.26 18.56
N ASP A 59 0.98 16.29 18.90
CA ASP A 59 1.50 17.62 19.17
C ASP A 59 2.49 17.61 20.34
N ARG A 60 2.16 16.90 21.43
CA ARG A 60 3.06 16.82 22.59
C ARG A 60 4.36 16.09 22.26
N VAL A 61 4.30 15.03 21.46
CA VAL A 61 5.47 14.26 21.02
C VAL A 61 6.34 15.09 20.10
N ARG A 62 5.77 15.87 19.17
CA ARG A 62 6.53 16.81 18.34
C ARG A 62 7.42 17.71 19.17
N ASP A 63 6.89 18.27 20.27
CA ASP A 63 7.62 19.22 21.11
C ASP A 63 8.64 18.54 22.04
N THR A 64 8.56 17.21 22.23
CA THR A 64 9.38 16.48 23.21
C THR A 64 10.18 15.32 22.62
N ILE A 65 10.22 15.22 21.28
CA ILE A 65 10.75 14.07 20.54
C ILE A 65 12.22 13.80 20.87
N GLU A 66 13.04 14.83 21.03
CA GLU A 66 14.46 14.70 21.38
C GLU A 66 14.66 14.07 22.77
N ARG A 67 13.78 14.37 23.72
CA ARG A 67 13.84 13.86 25.10
C ARG A 67 13.27 12.45 25.20
N VAL A 68 12.17 12.17 24.50
CA VAL A 68 11.47 10.89 24.56
C VAL A 68 12.19 9.84 23.72
N GLY A 69 12.62 10.18 22.51
CA GLY A 69 13.35 9.27 21.62
C GLY A 69 12.52 8.05 21.17
N MET A 70 13.19 6.92 20.96
CA MET A 70 12.62 5.71 20.36
C MET A 70 11.44 5.10 21.14
N VAL A 71 11.28 5.39 22.43
CA VAL A 71 10.13 4.88 23.19
C VAL A 71 8.79 5.44 22.68
N ALA A 72 8.78 6.59 21.99
CA ALA A 72 7.58 7.13 21.33
C ALA A 72 7.01 6.18 20.27
N LEU A 73 7.84 5.35 19.64
CA LEU A 73 7.40 4.38 18.62
C LEU A 73 6.41 3.36 19.21
N TYR A 74 6.65 2.91 20.43
CA TYR A 74 5.77 1.97 21.12
C TYR A 74 4.46 2.61 21.56
N LEU A 75 4.46 3.91 21.86
CA LEU A 75 3.22 4.65 22.15
C LEU A 75 2.30 4.61 20.93
N PHE A 76 2.77 5.11 19.79
CA PHE A 76 1.97 5.18 18.57
C PHE A 76 1.59 3.82 18.00
N LYS A 77 2.36 2.77 18.30
CA LYS A 77 1.96 1.41 17.94
C LYS A 77 0.76 0.90 18.76
N GLU A 78 0.62 1.36 20.00
CA GLU A 78 -0.50 1.00 20.89
C GLU A 78 -1.76 1.82 20.61
N LEU A 79 -1.61 3.08 20.18
CA LEU A 79 -2.75 3.95 19.91
C LEU A 79 -3.68 3.37 18.83
N PRO A 80 -5.02 3.55 18.95
CA PRO A 80 -6.00 3.04 18.00
C PRO A 80 -6.06 3.89 16.72
N LEU A 81 -4.93 3.99 16.01
CA LEU A 81 -4.75 4.81 14.80
C LEU A 81 -5.75 4.46 13.69
N TYR A 82 -6.27 3.23 13.66
CA TYR A 82 -7.28 2.79 12.71
C TYR A 82 -8.64 3.50 12.86
N ARG A 83 -8.87 4.19 13.99
CA ARG A 83 -10.05 5.04 14.21
C ARG A 83 -9.79 6.52 13.95
N TRP A 84 -8.52 6.91 13.88
CA TRP A 84 -8.11 8.30 13.81
C TRP A 84 -8.15 8.82 12.37
N LYS A 85 -8.68 10.02 12.21
CA LYS A 85 -8.71 10.76 10.95
C LYS A 85 -7.86 12.01 11.09
N PRO A 86 -6.61 11.99 10.61
CA PRO A 86 -5.73 13.15 10.71
C PRO A 86 -6.29 14.34 9.92
N SER A 87 -6.12 15.53 10.46
CA SER A 87 -6.30 16.80 9.77
C SER A 87 -5.20 17.05 8.74
N SER A 88 -5.42 17.98 7.82
CA SER A 88 -4.43 18.35 6.80
C SER A 88 -3.11 18.86 7.40
N SER A 89 -3.14 19.56 8.54
CA SER A 89 -1.93 19.99 9.25
C SER A 89 -1.14 18.82 9.83
N GLU A 90 -1.82 17.78 10.29
CA GLU A 90 -1.17 16.58 10.82
C GLU A 90 -0.59 15.73 9.69
N ILE A 91 -1.27 15.63 8.54
CA ILE A 91 -0.70 15.02 7.32
C ILE A 91 0.55 15.80 6.87
N ALA A 92 0.53 17.13 6.93
CA ALA A 92 1.69 17.96 6.60
C ALA A 92 2.86 17.76 7.57
N LEU A 93 2.60 17.59 8.87
CA LEU A 93 3.61 17.23 9.86
C LEU A 93 4.22 15.85 9.57
N ILE A 94 3.38 14.85 9.31
CA ILE A 94 3.83 13.49 8.96
C ILE A 94 4.67 13.51 7.69
N ARG A 95 4.29 14.34 6.70
CA ARG A 95 5.07 14.58 5.48
C ARG A 95 6.45 15.14 5.79
N ASP A 96 6.52 16.16 6.62
CA ASP A 96 7.78 16.78 7.04
C ASP A 96 8.70 15.76 7.70
N TRP A 97 8.19 14.99 8.66
CA TRP A 97 8.92 13.91 9.31
C TRP A 97 9.40 12.82 8.34
N LEU A 98 8.54 12.43 7.40
CA LEU A 98 8.88 11.40 6.42
C LEU A 98 9.94 11.87 5.42
N LEU A 99 9.86 13.12 4.95
CA LEU A 99 10.69 13.64 3.87
C LEU A 99 11.96 14.33 4.35
N ASN A 100 11.97 14.98 5.50
CA ASN A 100 13.07 15.86 5.91
C ASN A 100 14.03 15.24 6.93
N TYR A 101 13.69 14.08 7.49
CA TYR A 101 14.51 13.38 8.48
C TYR A 101 15.10 12.07 7.94
N SER A 102 16.26 11.65 8.42
CA SER A 102 16.89 10.40 7.95
C SER A 102 16.10 9.16 8.41
N LEU A 103 16.25 8.04 7.70
CA LEU A 103 15.58 6.76 8.03
C LEU A 103 15.91 6.21 9.44
N THR A 104 16.97 6.71 10.07
CA THR A 104 17.39 6.27 11.41
C THR A 104 16.76 7.08 12.54
N THR A 105 16.25 8.28 12.25
CA THR A 105 15.63 9.19 13.22
C THR A 105 14.28 8.69 13.75
N VAL A 106 13.83 9.27 14.86
CA VAL A 106 12.56 8.89 15.51
C VAL A 106 11.38 9.44 14.70
N GLU A 107 11.51 10.65 14.18
CA GLU A 107 10.56 11.38 13.35
C GLU A 107 10.14 10.54 12.14
N ASN A 108 11.14 10.12 11.34
CA ASN A 108 10.88 9.32 10.15
C ASN A 108 10.20 7.99 10.49
N LYS A 109 10.66 7.32 11.55
CA LYS A 109 10.08 6.06 12.01
C LYS A 109 8.65 6.23 12.54
N LEU A 110 8.36 7.33 13.24
CA LEU A 110 7.02 7.68 13.69
C LEU A 110 6.10 7.92 12.52
N ALA A 111 6.54 8.67 11.50
CA ALA A 111 5.75 8.86 10.28
C ALA A 111 5.37 7.52 9.65
N CYS A 112 6.32 6.59 9.54
CA CYS A 112 6.05 5.24 9.04
C CYS A 112 5.05 4.45 9.90
N ILE A 113 5.20 4.45 11.23
CA ILE A 113 4.29 3.74 12.16
C ILE A 113 2.89 4.34 12.11
N ILE A 114 2.79 5.67 12.10
CA ILE A 114 1.51 6.38 12.05
C ILE A 114 0.77 6.01 10.78
N LEU A 115 1.39 6.19 9.62
CA LEU A 115 0.79 5.86 8.32
C LEU A 115 0.46 4.37 8.19
N GLU A 116 1.28 3.48 8.75
CA GLU A 116 0.96 2.05 8.79
C GLU A 116 -0.29 1.76 9.62
N GLY A 117 -0.47 2.46 10.75
CA GLY A 117 -1.57 2.25 11.69
C GLY A 117 -2.92 2.81 11.25
N LEU A 118 -2.95 3.73 10.28
CA LEU A 118 -4.18 4.30 9.75
C LEU A 118 -5.06 3.26 9.02
N ASN A 119 -6.37 3.52 9.02
CA ASN A 119 -7.32 2.70 8.27
C ASN A 119 -7.45 3.20 6.82
N TRP A 120 -6.73 2.51 5.92
CA TRP A 120 -6.81 2.69 4.46
C TRP A 120 -7.92 1.87 3.80
N GLY A 121 -8.76 1.19 4.59
CA GLY A 121 -9.90 0.44 4.12
C GLY A 121 -11.19 1.24 4.21
N PHE A 122 -12.28 0.51 4.36
CA PHE A 122 -13.62 1.07 4.50
C PHE A 122 -13.93 1.34 5.97
N GLY A 123 -14.70 2.40 6.20
CA GLY A 123 -15.29 2.75 7.48
C GLY A 123 -16.74 2.26 7.56
N GLU A 124 -17.56 3.03 8.27
CA GLU A 124 -19.00 2.75 8.33
C GLU A 124 -19.65 2.95 6.95
N ARG A 125 -20.64 2.11 6.63
CA ARG A 125 -21.45 2.16 5.40
C ARG A 125 -20.69 1.94 4.08
N ASP A 126 -19.63 1.13 4.11
CA ASP A 126 -18.85 0.74 2.91
C ASP A 126 -18.23 1.93 2.14
N THR A 127 -18.06 3.06 2.83
CA THR A 127 -17.32 4.22 2.32
C THR A 127 -15.88 4.19 2.80
N LEU A 128 -14.96 4.79 2.06
CA LEU A 128 -13.56 4.88 2.48
C LEU A 128 -13.45 5.60 3.83
N HIS A 129 -12.67 5.04 4.75
CA HIS A 129 -12.50 5.64 6.07
C HIS A 129 -11.82 7.01 6.00
N LEU A 130 -10.78 7.10 5.16
CA LEU A 130 -10.07 8.32 4.80
C LEU A 130 -10.50 8.81 3.41
N ASP A 131 -10.46 10.12 3.20
CA ASP A 131 -10.85 10.71 1.91
C ASP A 131 -9.93 10.20 0.77
N PRO A 132 -10.47 9.91 -0.42
CA PRO A 132 -9.67 9.60 -1.61
C PRO A 132 -8.47 10.51 -1.88
N ALA A 133 -8.60 11.81 -1.59
CA ALA A 133 -7.53 12.77 -1.76
C ALA A 133 -6.35 12.46 -0.85
N VAL A 134 -6.60 12.01 0.39
CA VAL A 134 -5.56 11.61 1.35
C VAL A 134 -4.82 10.37 0.86
N HIS A 135 -5.52 9.40 0.25
CA HIS A 135 -4.85 8.23 -0.36
C HIS A 135 -3.86 8.66 -1.45
N SER A 136 -4.28 9.58 -2.32
CA SER A 136 -3.45 10.08 -3.42
C SER A 136 -2.28 10.95 -2.90
N GLU A 137 -2.54 11.81 -1.92
CA GLU A 137 -1.52 12.63 -1.27
C GLU A 137 -0.44 11.78 -0.61
N VAL A 138 -0.84 10.75 0.14
CA VAL A 138 0.09 9.82 0.80
C VAL A 138 0.84 8.96 -0.21
N ALA A 139 0.21 8.52 -1.30
CA ALA A 139 0.88 7.80 -2.36
C ALA A 139 2.03 8.61 -2.99
N LEU A 140 1.77 9.87 -3.31
CA LEU A 140 2.78 10.79 -3.86
C LEU A 140 3.87 11.12 -2.83
N MET A 141 3.48 11.30 -1.56
CA MET A 141 4.41 11.52 -0.46
C MET A 141 5.38 10.34 -0.27
N VAL A 142 4.86 9.11 -0.28
CA VAL A 142 5.68 7.89 -0.17
C VAL A 142 6.59 7.73 -1.38
N LEU A 143 6.10 8.05 -2.59
CA LEU A 143 6.93 8.04 -3.80
C LEU A 143 8.11 9.03 -3.69
N GLU A 144 7.86 10.25 -3.25
CA GLU A 144 8.91 11.26 -3.05
C GLU A 144 9.95 10.77 -2.04
N ALA A 145 9.51 10.21 -0.91
CA ALA A 145 10.39 9.63 0.09
C ALA A 145 11.20 8.45 -0.49
N TYR A 146 10.55 7.57 -1.24
CA TYR A 146 11.18 6.44 -1.92
C TYR A 146 12.29 6.92 -2.86
N GLN A 147 12.00 7.92 -3.69
CA GLN A 147 13.00 8.51 -4.57
C GLN A 147 14.13 9.19 -3.79
N LYS A 148 13.83 9.83 -2.65
CA LYS A 148 14.86 10.46 -1.82
C LYS A 148 15.83 9.45 -1.21
N TYR A 149 15.32 8.38 -0.62
CA TYR A 149 16.14 7.46 0.18
C TYR A 149 16.68 6.26 -0.60
N LEU A 150 16.01 5.81 -1.66
CA LEU A 150 16.34 4.56 -2.35
C LEU A 150 16.93 4.73 -3.75
N SER A 151 16.91 5.93 -4.34
CA SER A 151 17.38 6.15 -5.72
C SER A 151 18.89 5.94 -5.93
N GLN A 152 19.69 5.80 -4.86
CA GLN A 152 21.14 5.66 -4.97
C GLN A 152 21.63 4.21 -5.12
N LYS A 153 20.77 3.20 -5.00
CA LYS A 153 21.17 1.79 -5.16
C LYS A 153 20.13 1.00 -5.94
N PRO A 154 20.53 0.14 -6.90
CA PRO A 154 19.61 -0.75 -7.58
C PRO A 154 19.12 -1.81 -6.58
N TYR A 155 18.02 -1.53 -5.87
CA TYR A 155 17.25 -2.53 -5.13
C TYR A 155 16.44 -3.38 -6.12
N ALA A 156 17.16 -4.09 -6.99
CA ALA A 156 16.57 -5.07 -7.88
C ALA A 156 16.32 -6.36 -7.09
N GLY A 157 15.06 -6.81 -7.04
CA GLY A 157 14.75 -8.22 -6.80
C GLY A 157 14.68 -8.74 -5.37
N LEU A 158 14.84 -7.92 -4.32
CA LEU A 158 14.75 -8.43 -2.93
C LEU A 158 13.31 -8.55 -2.37
N LEU A 159 12.28 -8.37 -3.19
CA LEU A 159 10.88 -8.53 -2.77
C LEU A 159 10.24 -9.87 -3.21
N SER A 160 10.95 -10.73 -3.95
CA SER A 160 10.41 -12.05 -4.28
C SER A 160 10.33 -12.95 -3.05
N GLU A 161 11.13 -12.70 -2.02
CA GLU A 161 11.00 -13.36 -0.73
C GLU A 161 10.18 -12.48 0.21
N SER A 162 8.86 -12.60 0.07
CA SER A 162 7.89 -12.31 1.12
C SER A 162 7.80 -10.86 1.59
N ILE A 163 6.78 -10.14 1.10
CA ILE A 163 6.09 -9.15 1.95
C ILE A 163 5.43 -9.97 3.09
N LYS A 164 6.23 -10.43 4.06
CA LYS A 164 5.68 -10.96 5.30
C LYS A 164 4.95 -9.78 5.93
N GLN A 165 3.70 -9.98 6.33
CA GLN A 165 2.93 -9.00 7.10
C GLN A 165 3.59 -8.82 8.47
N VAL A 166 4.72 -8.13 8.50
CA VAL A 166 5.50 -7.79 9.68
C VAL A 166 5.35 -6.29 9.83
N SER A 167 4.89 -5.84 11.00
CA SER A 167 4.80 -4.40 11.28
C SER A 167 6.17 -3.74 11.15
N TYR A 168 6.23 -2.50 10.68
CA TYR A 168 7.49 -1.77 10.52
C TYR A 168 8.31 -1.68 11.81
N LEU A 169 7.65 -1.49 12.97
CA LEU A 169 8.34 -1.52 14.26
C LEU A 169 9.08 -2.84 14.51
N ALA A 170 8.54 -3.97 14.04
CA ALA A 170 9.19 -5.26 14.16
C ALA A 170 10.32 -5.45 13.14
N SER A 171 10.26 -4.83 11.95
CA SER A 171 11.36 -4.88 10.97
C SER A 171 12.56 -4.08 11.45
N ILE A 172 12.36 -2.88 12.02
CA ILE A 172 13.46 -2.05 12.53
C ILE A 172 14.15 -2.59 13.79
N VAL A 173 13.49 -3.49 14.53
CA VAL A 173 14.05 -4.16 15.72
C VAL A 173 14.78 -5.46 15.35
N ARG A 174 14.59 -6.00 14.14
CA ARG A 174 15.32 -7.18 13.68
C ARG A 174 16.79 -6.84 13.41
N TYR A 175 17.68 -7.65 13.96
CA TYR A 175 19.10 -7.56 13.66
C TYR A 175 19.36 -7.93 12.19
N GLY A 176 20.11 -7.08 11.49
CA GLY A 176 20.66 -7.36 10.16
C GLY A 176 19.94 -6.71 8.97
N GLU A 177 18.78 -6.08 9.16
CA GLU A 177 18.13 -5.30 8.10
C GLU A 177 18.68 -3.86 8.06
N THR A 178 18.95 -3.33 6.86
CA THR A 178 19.30 -1.91 6.71
C THR A 178 18.04 -1.04 6.76
N PRO A 179 18.13 0.22 7.22
CA PRO A 179 16.99 1.14 7.25
C PRO A 179 16.30 1.28 5.89
N GLU A 180 17.06 1.26 4.79
CA GLU A 180 16.55 1.31 3.43
C GLU A 180 15.75 0.07 3.05
N THR A 181 16.18 -1.11 3.51
CA THR A 181 15.49 -2.37 3.24
C THR A 181 14.15 -2.40 3.96
N SER A 182 14.13 -2.06 5.25
CA SER A 182 12.90 -1.96 6.01
C SER A 182 11.97 -0.87 5.48
N PHE A 183 12.51 0.27 5.05
CA PHE A 183 11.74 1.35 4.43
C PHE A 183 11.12 0.92 3.10
N ASN A 184 11.88 0.23 2.24
CA ASN A 184 11.37 -0.31 0.97
C ASN A 184 10.18 -1.27 1.20
N GLN A 185 10.33 -2.21 2.14
CA GLN A 185 9.24 -3.14 2.48
C GLN A 185 8.00 -2.41 3.02
N TRP A 186 8.19 -1.43 3.91
CA TRP A 186 7.11 -0.60 4.44
C TRP A 186 6.42 0.20 3.33
N ALA A 187 7.17 0.85 2.45
CA ALA A 187 6.62 1.67 1.38
C ALA A 187 5.68 0.86 0.47
N TRP A 188 6.13 -0.34 0.05
CA TRP A 188 5.29 -1.25 -0.73
C TRP A 188 4.11 -1.80 0.06
N GLY A 189 4.33 -2.16 1.33
CA GLY A 189 3.27 -2.62 2.22
C GLY A 189 2.17 -1.58 2.42
N LEU A 190 2.52 -0.29 2.51
CA LEU A 190 1.60 0.82 2.63
C LEU A 190 0.89 1.11 1.29
N ILE A 191 1.64 1.27 0.20
CA ILE A 191 1.07 1.64 -1.11
C ILE A 191 0.03 0.63 -1.59
N LEU A 192 0.28 -0.68 -1.42
CA LEU A 192 -0.66 -1.73 -1.80
C LEU A 192 -1.93 -1.77 -0.92
N ARG A 193 -1.99 -1.03 0.19
CA ARG A 193 -3.19 -0.89 1.04
C ARG A 193 -4.04 0.31 0.63
N LEU A 194 -3.47 1.29 -0.09
CA LEU A 194 -4.18 2.49 -0.51
C LEU A 194 -5.24 2.16 -1.57
N LYS A 195 -6.34 2.93 -1.58
CA LYS A 195 -7.49 2.77 -2.49
C LYS A 195 -7.39 3.83 -3.58
N LEU A 196 -6.51 3.56 -4.53
CA LEU A 196 -6.06 4.51 -5.55
C LEU A 196 -6.82 4.40 -6.86
N HIS A 197 -7.37 3.22 -7.15
CA HIS A 197 -8.07 2.95 -8.41
C HIS A 197 -9.58 3.05 -8.23
N ARG A 198 -10.33 3.43 -9.27
CA ARG A 198 -11.81 3.48 -9.17
C ARG A 198 -12.43 2.13 -8.77
N ASN A 199 -11.85 1.03 -9.25
CA ASN A 199 -12.27 -0.35 -8.94
C ASN A 199 -11.87 -0.80 -7.52
N ASP A 200 -11.18 0.03 -6.74
CA ASP A 200 -10.99 -0.23 -5.30
C ASP A 200 -12.26 0.03 -4.50
N ARG A 201 -13.15 0.88 -5.01
CA ARG A 201 -14.46 1.16 -4.41
C ARG A 201 -15.40 0.12 -4.99
N GLY A 202 -15.92 -0.78 -4.15
CA GLY A 202 -16.90 -1.77 -4.59
C GLY A 202 -18.05 -1.12 -5.37
N VAL A 203 -18.80 -1.93 -6.11
CA VAL A 203 -20.03 -1.50 -6.78
C VAL A 203 -20.85 -0.71 -5.76
N GLN A 204 -20.92 0.61 -5.90
CA GLN A 204 -21.74 1.45 -5.02
C GLN A 204 -23.18 0.97 -5.21
N CYS A 205 -23.70 0.23 -4.24
CA CYS A 205 -25.13 -0.07 -4.20
C CYS A 205 -25.88 1.27 -4.13
N ASP A 206 -26.69 1.51 -5.16
CA ASP A 206 -27.83 2.42 -5.17
C ASP A 206 -27.58 3.90 -4.86
N TRP A 207 -26.83 4.58 -5.74
CA TRP A 207 -27.00 6.03 -5.95
C TRP A 207 -27.32 6.32 -7.42
N PRO A 208 -28.27 7.23 -7.71
CA PRO A 208 -28.66 7.52 -9.09
C PRO A 208 -27.47 8.10 -9.85
N ALA A 209 -27.35 7.71 -11.12
CA ALA A 209 -26.33 8.09 -12.08
C ALA A 209 -26.13 9.62 -12.16
N VAL A 210 -25.38 10.16 -11.21
CA VAL A 210 -24.66 11.41 -11.36
C VAL A 210 -23.25 10.98 -11.72
N PRO A 211 -22.68 11.42 -12.85
CA PRO A 211 -21.29 11.18 -13.13
C PRO A 211 -20.50 11.94 -12.06
N LEU A 212 -20.14 11.26 -10.97
CA LEU A 212 -19.04 11.70 -10.14
C LEU A 212 -17.91 11.93 -11.14
N SER A 213 -17.51 13.19 -11.26
CA SER A 213 -16.36 13.57 -12.06
C SER A 213 -15.17 12.86 -11.45
N ASP A 214 -14.96 11.64 -11.90
CA ASP A 214 -13.80 10.80 -11.74
C ASP A 214 -12.73 11.60 -12.50
N ARG A 215 -12.17 12.62 -11.83
CA ARG A 215 -11.05 13.41 -12.35
C ARG A 215 -9.86 12.46 -12.38
N VAL A 216 -9.88 11.58 -13.36
CA VAL A 216 -8.78 10.73 -13.74
C VAL A 216 -7.61 11.68 -13.98
N LEU A 217 -6.62 11.60 -13.10
CA LEU A 217 -5.48 12.48 -13.11
C LEU A 217 -4.71 12.28 -14.42
N ASP A 218 -4.61 13.33 -15.24
CA ASP A 218 -3.73 13.31 -16.41
C ASP A 218 -2.31 13.68 -15.98
N MET A 219 -1.36 12.82 -16.34
CA MET A 219 0.03 12.90 -15.92
C MET A 219 0.77 14.13 -16.45
N SER A 220 0.26 14.72 -17.54
CA SER A 220 0.86 15.87 -18.22
C SER A 220 0.41 17.23 -17.68
N GLU A 221 -0.68 17.30 -16.91
CA GLU A 221 -1.33 18.58 -16.60
C GLU A 221 -1.16 19.05 -15.13
N SER A 222 -0.86 18.14 -14.20
CA SER A 222 -0.78 18.49 -12.78
C SER A 222 0.66 18.60 -12.26
N VAL A 223 1.02 19.76 -11.71
CA VAL A 223 2.31 20.02 -11.03
C VAL A 223 2.58 19.01 -9.91
N THR A 224 1.52 18.53 -9.25
CA THR A 224 1.62 17.54 -8.17
C THR A 224 2.09 16.16 -8.64
N LEU A 225 2.01 15.86 -9.94
CA LEU A 225 2.40 14.58 -10.53
C LEU A 225 3.84 14.58 -11.08
N HIS A 226 4.56 15.70 -11.00
CA HIS A 226 5.95 15.75 -11.47
C HIS A 226 6.87 14.68 -10.85
N PRO A 227 6.81 14.38 -9.53
CA PRO A 227 7.57 13.27 -8.96
C PRO A 227 7.24 11.92 -9.60
N LEU A 228 5.95 11.69 -9.89
CA LEU A 228 5.45 10.49 -10.55
C LEU A 228 5.93 10.39 -11.99
N LEU A 229 5.85 11.48 -12.76
CA LEU A 229 6.36 11.51 -14.13
C LEU A 229 7.86 11.24 -14.18
N LYS A 230 8.63 11.81 -13.25
CA LYS A 230 10.06 11.55 -13.11
C LYS A 230 10.32 10.08 -12.79
N ALA A 231 9.53 9.47 -11.90
CA ALA A 231 9.66 8.06 -11.53
C ALA A 231 9.40 7.13 -12.72
N VAL A 232 8.33 7.39 -13.48
CA VAL A 232 7.96 6.62 -14.67
C VAL A 232 9.04 6.72 -15.74
N LYS A 233 9.55 7.93 -16.02
CA LYS A 233 10.64 8.13 -16.99
C LYS A 233 11.94 7.42 -16.60
N ALA A 234 12.19 7.28 -15.28
CA ALA A 234 13.32 6.55 -14.75
C ALA A 234 13.04 5.04 -14.56
N SER A 235 11.88 4.53 -15.01
CA SER A 235 11.45 3.14 -14.87
C SER A 235 11.51 2.63 -13.42
N ILE A 236 11.21 3.50 -12.45
CA ILE A 236 11.16 3.11 -11.03
C ILE A 236 9.87 2.32 -10.79
N PRO A 237 9.94 1.05 -10.33
CA PRO A 237 8.77 0.17 -10.22
C PRO A 237 7.60 0.77 -9.42
N ILE A 238 7.89 1.43 -8.29
CA ILE A 238 6.85 2.05 -7.45
C ILE A 238 6.12 3.20 -8.18
N GLY A 239 6.84 3.94 -9.03
CA GLY A 239 6.25 4.96 -9.89
C GLY A 239 5.41 4.36 -11.00
N CYS A 240 5.87 3.28 -11.64
CA CYS A 240 5.09 2.55 -12.65
C CYS A 240 3.78 2.02 -12.08
N TYR A 241 3.82 1.44 -10.87
CA TYR A 241 2.61 0.99 -10.17
C TYR A 241 1.64 2.14 -9.91
N LEU A 242 2.11 3.24 -9.31
CA LEU A 242 1.25 4.38 -8.99
C LEU A 242 0.64 5.00 -10.26
N ALA A 243 1.41 5.10 -11.33
CA ALA A 243 0.89 5.60 -12.60
C ALA A 243 -0.27 4.72 -13.11
N LEU A 244 -0.15 3.40 -13.02
CA LEU A 244 -1.24 2.49 -13.35
C LEU A 244 -2.40 2.55 -12.34
N ALA A 245 -2.12 2.78 -11.06
CA ALA A 245 -3.14 2.72 -10.01
C ALA A 245 -4.02 3.98 -9.91
N MET A 246 -3.48 5.18 -10.15
CA MET A 246 -4.20 6.46 -9.89
C MET A 246 -4.31 7.42 -11.08
N THR A 247 -3.85 7.05 -12.27
CA THR A 247 -3.87 7.94 -13.45
C THR A 247 -4.64 7.35 -14.62
N ALA A 248 -4.79 8.13 -15.68
CA ALA A 248 -5.44 7.69 -16.91
C ALA A 248 -4.82 6.43 -17.53
N LEU A 249 -3.55 6.13 -17.22
CA LEU A 249 -2.86 4.94 -17.73
C LEU A 249 -3.49 3.62 -17.25
N GLY A 250 -4.18 3.57 -16.11
CA GLY A 250 -4.93 2.39 -15.68
C GLY A 250 -6.46 2.52 -15.78
N HIS A 251 -6.96 3.74 -15.99
CA HIS A 251 -8.41 4.02 -16.02
C HIS A 251 -8.98 4.10 -17.44
N SER A 252 -8.15 4.27 -18.46
CA SER A 252 -8.53 4.33 -19.87
C SER A 252 -7.97 3.14 -20.65
N ILE A 253 -8.85 2.47 -21.40
CA ILE A 253 -8.49 1.35 -22.29
C ILE A 253 -7.44 1.81 -23.31
N GLU A 254 -7.66 2.97 -23.94
CA GLU A 254 -6.78 3.51 -24.97
C GLU A 254 -5.39 3.84 -24.41
N LYS A 255 -5.33 4.59 -23.30
CA LYS A 255 -4.05 4.98 -22.68
C LYS A 255 -3.33 3.77 -22.07
N PHE A 256 -4.04 2.79 -21.51
CA PHE A 256 -3.41 1.56 -21.03
C PHE A 256 -2.76 0.77 -22.18
N CYS A 257 -3.48 0.60 -23.29
CA CYS A 257 -2.93 -0.10 -24.46
C CYS A 257 -1.75 0.63 -25.10
N ALA A 258 -1.78 1.97 -25.14
CA ALA A 258 -0.72 2.77 -25.75
C ALA A 258 0.54 2.88 -24.86
N GLU A 259 0.36 3.13 -23.56
CA GLU A 259 1.45 3.54 -22.65
C GLU A 259 1.50 2.73 -21.35
N GLY A 260 0.38 2.13 -20.92
CA GLY A 260 0.30 1.37 -19.66
C GLY A 260 0.97 -0.01 -19.71
N ILE A 261 0.88 -0.72 -20.84
CA ILE A 261 1.47 -2.07 -21.00
C ILE A 261 2.99 -2.09 -20.74
N PRO A 262 3.80 -1.14 -21.27
CA PRO A 262 5.23 -1.05 -20.92
C PRO A 262 5.49 -0.90 -19.42
N LEU A 263 4.64 -0.15 -18.68
CA LEU A 263 4.79 0.01 -17.23
C LEU A 263 4.55 -1.30 -16.48
N LEU A 264 3.59 -2.11 -16.93
CA LEU A 264 3.39 -3.47 -16.43
C LEU A 264 4.64 -4.33 -16.66
N GLY A 265 5.26 -4.18 -17.84
CA GLY A 265 6.54 -4.81 -18.18
C GLY A 265 7.65 -4.51 -17.18
N VAL A 266 7.82 -3.23 -16.80
CA VAL A 266 8.83 -2.81 -15.80
C VAL A 266 8.62 -3.52 -14.46
N LEU A 267 7.37 -3.65 -13.99
CA LEU A 267 7.05 -4.35 -12.74
C LEU A 267 7.44 -5.83 -12.80
N ILE A 268 7.11 -6.52 -13.91
CA ILE A 268 7.38 -7.94 -14.11
C ILE A 268 8.89 -8.19 -14.21
N GLN A 269 9.59 -7.43 -15.05
CA GLN A 269 11.04 -7.53 -15.24
C GLN A 269 11.80 -7.28 -13.93
N SER A 270 11.29 -6.35 -13.12
CA SER A 270 11.85 -6.02 -11.80
C SER A 270 11.42 -6.99 -10.68
N ARG A 271 10.71 -8.09 -11.03
CA ARG A 271 10.24 -9.16 -10.12
C ARG A 271 9.19 -8.74 -9.08
N TYR A 272 8.46 -7.65 -9.31
CA TYR A 272 7.34 -7.21 -8.46
C TYR A 272 6.05 -7.97 -8.79
N LEU A 273 6.10 -9.30 -8.82
CA LEU A 273 5.02 -10.15 -9.35
C LEU A 273 3.72 -10.02 -8.55
N ARG A 274 3.78 -9.92 -7.21
CA ARG A 274 2.59 -9.68 -6.38
C ARG A 274 1.89 -8.36 -6.75
N THR A 275 2.68 -7.31 -6.99
CA THR A 275 2.19 -5.99 -7.41
C THR A 275 1.54 -6.08 -8.79
N VAL A 276 2.08 -6.90 -9.69
CA VAL A 276 1.49 -7.15 -11.02
C VAL A 276 0.10 -7.76 -10.89
N VAL A 277 -0.08 -8.77 -10.03
CA VAL A 277 -1.42 -9.33 -9.77
C VAL A 277 -2.36 -8.24 -9.24
N HIS A 278 -1.89 -7.40 -8.32
CA HIS A 278 -2.69 -6.28 -7.80
C HIS A 278 -3.11 -5.28 -8.90
N VAL A 279 -2.24 -5.00 -9.87
CA VAL A 279 -2.57 -4.12 -11.00
C VAL A 279 -3.59 -4.81 -11.92
N LEU A 280 -3.38 -6.08 -12.25
CA LEU A 280 -4.27 -6.85 -13.12
C LEU A 280 -5.68 -6.99 -12.52
N ASP A 281 -5.77 -7.15 -11.19
CA ASP A 281 -7.04 -7.19 -10.45
C ASP A 281 -7.89 -5.93 -10.71
N LYS A 282 -7.22 -4.77 -10.81
CA LYS A 282 -7.91 -3.50 -11.01
C LYS A 282 -8.18 -3.18 -12.48
N ILE A 283 -7.26 -3.54 -13.38
CA ILE A 283 -7.34 -3.10 -14.78
C ILE A 283 -8.13 -4.09 -15.65
N LEU A 284 -7.96 -5.40 -15.48
CA LEU A 284 -8.59 -6.40 -16.36
C LEU A 284 -10.12 -6.33 -16.42
N PRO A 285 -10.86 -5.98 -15.34
CA PRO A 285 -12.31 -5.78 -15.43
C PRO A 285 -12.76 -4.82 -16.53
N LEU A 286 -11.92 -3.84 -16.90
CA LEU A 286 -12.21 -2.89 -17.99
C LEU A 286 -12.12 -3.52 -19.38
N PHE A 287 -11.42 -4.65 -19.50
CA PHE A 287 -11.10 -5.27 -20.78
C PHE A 287 -11.95 -6.49 -21.12
N TYR A 288 -12.69 -7.06 -20.16
CA TYR A 288 -13.47 -8.28 -20.44
C TYR A 288 -14.54 -8.08 -21.53
N SER A 289 -15.16 -6.89 -21.61
CA SER A 289 -16.11 -6.56 -22.69
C SER A 289 -15.43 -6.29 -24.04
N CYS A 290 -14.12 -6.07 -24.07
CA CYS A 290 -13.35 -5.73 -25.27
C CYS A 290 -11.99 -6.48 -25.29
N GLN A 291 -12.04 -7.78 -25.01
CA GLN A 291 -10.86 -8.63 -24.80
C GLN A 291 -9.84 -8.60 -25.95
N TYR A 292 -10.29 -8.33 -27.18
CA TYR A 292 -9.44 -8.30 -28.37
C TYR A 292 -8.28 -7.30 -28.29
N TYR A 293 -8.42 -6.20 -27.53
CA TYR A 293 -7.36 -5.20 -27.40
C TYR A 293 -6.10 -5.74 -26.72
N LEU A 294 -6.28 -6.60 -25.71
CA LEU A 294 -5.16 -7.25 -25.01
C LEU A 294 -4.72 -8.53 -25.73
N LEU A 295 -5.67 -9.32 -26.24
CA LEU A 295 -5.38 -10.59 -26.90
C LEU A 295 -4.60 -10.43 -28.21
N LYS A 296 -4.75 -9.30 -28.91
CA LYS A 296 -3.94 -8.98 -30.10
C LYS A 296 -2.63 -8.27 -29.78
N ASN A 297 -2.40 -7.88 -28.52
CA ASN A 297 -1.21 -7.16 -28.12
C ASN A 297 -0.09 -8.14 -27.72
N GLU A 298 0.86 -8.34 -28.63
CA GLU A 298 1.97 -9.28 -28.43
C GLU A 298 2.84 -8.93 -27.20
N GLN A 299 3.02 -7.63 -26.90
CA GLN A 299 3.77 -7.20 -25.72
C GLN A 299 3.08 -7.65 -24.44
N PHE A 300 1.76 -7.43 -24.32
CA PHE A 300 0.99 -7.88 -23.17
C PHE A 300 1.10 -9.40 -22.98
N LEU A 301 0.88 -10.18 -24.04
CA LEU A 301 1.00 -11.64 -23.97
C LEU A 301 2.40 -12.10 -23.57
N SER A 302 3.45 -11.45 -24.10
CA SER A 302 4.84 -11.75 -23.75
C SER A 302 5.14 -11.44 -22.27
N TYR A 303 4.53 -10.41 -21.71
CA TYR A 303 4.67 -10.07 -20.30
C TYR A 303 3.94 -11.04 -19.38
N ILE A 304 2.76 -11.52 -19.76
CA ILE A 304 2.08 -12.60 -19.02
C ILE A 304 2.91 -13.89 -19.09
N GLN A 305 3.49 -14.21 -20.24
CA GLN A 305 4.42 -15.35 -20.38
C GLN A 305 5.61 -15.21 -19.41
N LEU A 306 6.22 -14.03 -19.40
CA LEU A 306 7.35 -13.72 -18.53
C LEU A 306 6.94 -13.84 -17.06
N PHE A 307 5.80 -13.28 -16.65
CA PHE A 307 5.26 -13.41 -15.30
C PHE A 307 5.17 -14.88 -14.85
N LEU A 308 4.56 -15.74 -15.68
CA LEU A 308 4.41 -17.16 -15.38
C LEU A 308 5.77 -17.87 -15.27
N HIS A 309 6.71 -17.54 -16.17
CA HIS A 309 8.06 -18.09 -16.13
C HIS A 309 8.82 -17.68 -14.88
N LEU A 310 8.76 -16.40 -14.49
CA LEU A 310 9.49 -15.87 -13.34
C LEU A 310 8.98 -16.40 -12.00
N ASP A 311 7.68 -16.74 -11.89
CA ASP A 311 7.08 -17.31 -10.66
C ASP A 311 7.28 -18.84 -10.56
N SER A 312 7.43 -19.54 -11.69
CA SER A 312 7.62 -20.99 -11.73
C SER A 312 8.92 -21.51 -11.11
N GLY A 313 9.73 -20.63 -10.50
CA GLY A 313 10.90 -21.02 -9.71
C GLY A 313 12.04 -21.62 -10.52
N VAL A 314 12.03 -21.54 -11.86
CA VAL A 314 13.13 -22.05 -12.71
C VAL A 314 14.43 -21.36 -12.32
N PRO A 315 15.39 -22.05 -11.68
CA PRO A 315 16.60 -21.40 -11.18
C PRO A 315 17.48 -21.03 -12.37
N GLN A 316 17.91 -19.77 -12.44
CA GLN A 316 18.90 -19.28 -13.41
C GLN A 316 20.35 -19.66 -13.01
N GLY A 317 20.54 -20.81 -12.35
CA GLY A 317 21.85 -21.28 -11.90
C GLY A 317 21.93 -22.82 -11.84
N VAL A 318 23.01 -23.39 -12.38
CA VAL A 318 23.21 -24.83 -12.58
C VAL A 318 23.13 -25.63 -11.27
N THR A 319 23.50 -25.03 -10.13
CA THR A 319 23.51 -25.68 -8.81
C THR A 319 22.14 -25.77 -8.12
N GLN A 320 21.22 -24.82 -8.35
CA GLN A 320 19.85 -24.86 -7.78
C GLN A 320 18.88 -25.72 -8.61
N GLN A 321 19.20 -25.98 -9.88
CA GLN A 321 18.40 -26.87 -10.75
C GLN A 321 18.37 -28.31 -10.23
N VAL A 322 19.45 -28.79 -9.60
CA VAL A 322 19.52 -30.15 -9.05
C VAL A 322 18.62 -30.29 -7.83
N THR A 323 18.60 -29.29 -6.94
CA THR A 323 17.76 -29.29 -5.73
C THR A 323 16.26 -29.17 -6.06
N HIS A 324 15.91 -28.34 -7.05
CA HIS A 324 14.52 -28.20 -7.50
C HIS A 324 13.99 -29.47 -8.18
N LYS A 325 14.79 -30.13 -9.03
CA LYS A 325 14.38 -31.41 -9.66
C LYS A 325 14.10 -32.49 -8.62
N VAL A 326 14.92 -32.59 -7.57
CA VAL A 326 14.69 -33.54 -6.46
C VAL A 326 13.42 -33.19 -5.69
N THR A 327 13.14 -31.90 -5.48
CA THR A 327 11.95 -31.44 -4.74
C THR A 327 10.66 -31.64 -5.55
N GLN A 328 10.67 -31.40 -6.86
CA GLN A 328 9.54 -31.68 -7.76
C GLN A 328 9.19 -33.16 -7.82
N HIS A 329 10.19 -34.06 -7.78
CA HIS A 329 9.94 -35.51 -7.71
C HIS A 329 9.35 -35.96 -6.37
N LEU A 330 9.51 -35.18 -5.29
CA LEU A 330 9.02 -35.52 -3.96
C LEU A 330 7.68 -34.85 -3.59
N THR A 331 7.32 -33.70 -4.20
CA THR A 331 6.17 -32.88 -3.77
C THR A 331 5.19 -32.48 -4.87
N GLY A 332 5.37 -32.95 -6.11
CA GLY A 332 4.51 -32.58 -7.24
C GLY A 332 4.82 -31.18 -7.80
N VAL A 333 4.05 -30.74 -8.80
CA VAL A 333 4.24 -29.45 -9.47
C VAL A 333 3.90 -28.32 -8.48
N SER A 334 4.91 -27.78 -7.80
CA SER A 334 4.75 -26.61 -6.93
C SER A 334 4.64 -25.35 -7.78
N TYR A 335 3.43 -24.83 -7.99
CA TYR A 335 3.23 -23.48 -8.55
C TYR A 335 3.67 -22.42 -7.54
N GLY A 336 4.32 -21.36 -8.03
CA GLY A 336 4.76 -20.24 -7.20
C GLY A 336 3.60 -19.50 -6.52
N GLU A 337 3.92 -18.71 -5.50
CA GLU A 337 2.92 -18.00 -4.70
C GLU A 337 2.14 -16.96 -5.52
N ASN A 338 2.76 -16.34 -6.53
CA ASN A 338 2.09 -15.30 -7.31
C ASN A 338 1.12 -15.87 -8.34
N VAL A 339 1.37 -17.08 -8.87
CA VAL A 339 0.40 -17.82 -9.69
C VAL A 339 -0.84 -18.21 -8.88
N LYS A 340 -0.68 -18.57 -7.60
CA LYS A 340 -1.83 -18.81 -6.70
C LYS A 340 -2.64 -17.54 -6.47
N LEU A 341 -1.98 -16.39 -6.31
CA LEU A 341 -2.65 -15.09 -6.22
C LEU A 341 -3.37 -14.74 -7.52
N LEU A 342 -2.73 -14.98 -8.67
CA LEU A 342 -3.36 -14.79 -9.98
C LEU A 342 -4.61 -15.66 -10.12
N SER A 343 -4.54 -16.93 -9.74
CA SER A 343 -5.71 -17.83 -9.76
C SER A 343 -6.84 -17.31 -8.85
N SER A 344 -6.51 -16.81 -7.66
CA SER A 344 -7.49 -16.24 -6.72
C SER A 344 -8.16 -14.98 -7.29
N MET A 345 -7.38 -14.13 -7.98
CA MET A 345 -7.88 -12.95 -8.69
C MET A 345 -8.86 -13.36 -9.81
N ILE A 346 -8.53 -14.38 -10.61
CA ILE A 346 -9.40 -14.89 -11.67
C ILE A 346 -10.74 -15.37 -11.09
N GLN A 347 -10.70 -16.15 -10.01
CA GLN A 347 -11.91 -16.62 -9.32
C GLN A 347 -12.76 -15.46 -8.80
N THR A 348 -12.13 -14.43 -8.24
CA THR A 348 -12.79 -13.22 -7.75
C THR A 348 -13.47 -12.47 -8.90
N HIS A 349 -12.80 -12.34 -10.05
CA HIS A 349 -13.37 -11.71 -11.25
C HIS A 349 -14.57 -12.50 -11.80
N ILE A 350 -14.50 -13.84 -11.82
CA ILE A 350 -15.62 -14.70 -12.22
C ILE A 350 -16.83 -14.43 -11.31
N PHE A 351 -16.62 -14.43 -9.99
CA PHE A 351 -17.68 -14.18 -9.03
C PHE A 351 -18.32 -12.80 -9.17
N HIS A 352 -17.50 -11.74 -9.32
CA HIS A 352 -18.03 -10.38 -9.50
C HIS A 352 -18.68 -10.16 -10.86
N SER A 353 -18.23 -10.86 -11.90
CA SER A 353 -18.82 -10.76 -13.24
C SER A 353 -20.24 -11.34 -13.34
N ASP A 354 -20.65 -12.15 -12.36
CA ASP A 354 -22.00 -12.74 -12.26
C ASP A 354 -23.03 -11.78 -11.63
N GLN A 355 -22.59 -10.64 -11.10
CA GLN A 355 -23.49 -9.62 -10.54
C GLN A 355 -24.27 -8.86 -11.63
N PRO A 356 -25.41 -8.21 -11.29
CA PRO A 356 -26.16 -7.38 -12.23
C PRO A 356 -25.27 -6.30 -12.86
N ASN A 357 -25.33 -6.17 -14.19
CA ASN A 357 -24.45 -5.32 -15.02
C ASN A 357 -23.00 -5.83 -15.22
N GLY A 358 -22.67 -7.03 -14.73
CA GLY A 358 -21.40 -7.70 -15.03
C GLY A 358 -21.32 -8.20 -16.47
N VAL A 359 -20.09 -8.42 -16.94
CA VAL A 359 -19.78 -8.98 -18.28
C VAL A 359 -20.13 -10.47 -18.41
N GLY A 360 -20.53 -11.11 -17.31
CA GLY A 360 -20.76 -12.54 -17.19
C GLY A 360 -19.47 -13.36 -17.03
N PRO A 361 -19.54 -14.51 -16.34
CA PRO A 361 -18.38 -15.36 -16.08
C PRO A 361 -17.74 -15.93 -17.35
N ALA A 362 -18.53 -16.07 -18.43
CA ALA A 362 -18.04 -16.55 -19.72
C ALA A 362 -16.96 -15.64 -20.30
N ALA A 363 -17.13 -14.31 -20.26
CA ALA A 363 -16.15 -13.36 -20.80
C ALA A 363 -14.80 -13.44 -20.07
N VAL A 364 -14.83 -13.62 -18.74
CA VAL A 364 -13.62 -13.77 -17.92
C VAL A 364 -12.90 -15.08 -18.26
N LEU A 365 -13.65 -16.17 -18.37
CA LEU A 365 -13.11 -17.50 -18.70
C LEU A 365 -12.53 -17.52 -20.12
N GLU A 366 -13.27 -17.00 -21.11
CA GLU A 366 -12.80 -16.91 -22.49
C GLU A 366 -11.48 -16.15 -22.60
N PHE A 367 -11.38 -14.99 -21.96
CA PHE A 367 -10.16 -14.20 -21.95
C PHE A 367 -8.98 -15.02 -21.41
N TRP A 368 -9.11 -15.63 -20.23
CA TRP A 368 -8.02 -16.37 -19.62
C TRP A 368 -7.68 -17.67 -20.34
N VAL A 369 -8.67 -18.38 -20.89
CA VAL A 369 -8.42 -19.55 -21.74
C VAL A 369 -7.59 -19.14 -22.96
N GLN A 370 -7.94 -18.04 -23.63
CA GLN A 370 -7.20 -17.56 -24.80
C GLN A 370 -5.78 -17.09 -24.42
N VAL A 371 -5.63 -16.34 -23.32
CA VAL A 371 -4.31 -15.91 -22.82
C VAL A 371 -3.42 -17.10 -22.46
N LEU A 372 -3.95 -18.15 -21.83
CA LEU A 372 -3.17 -19.32 -21.42
C LEU A 372 -2.85 -20.24 -22.59
N THR A 373 -3.79 -20.43 -23.53
CA THR A 373 -3.58 -21.25 -24.74
C THR A 373 -2.69 -20.54 -25.77
N SER A 374 -2.54 -19.22 -25.72
CA SER A 374 -1.57 -18.49 -26.54
C SER A 374 -0.12 -18.64 -26.06
N GLN A 375 0.12 -19.23 -24.88
CA GLN A 375 1.46 -19.41 -24.33
C GLN A 375 2.16 -20.62 -24.97
N GLN A 376 3.40 -20.43 -25.44
CA GLN A 376 4.33 -21.53 -25.74
C GLN A 376 4.80 -22.09 -24.37
N PRO A 377 4.57 -23.33 -23.91
CA PRO A 377 4.07 -24.58 -24.50
C PRO A 377 2.84 -25.13 -23.71
N TRP A 378 1.67 -24.49 -23.84
CA TRP A 378 0.48 -24.76 -23.00
C TRP A 378 0.00 -26.23 -22.93
N HIS A 379 0.33 -27.05 -23.93
CA HIS A 379 -0.12 -28.43 -24.08
C HIS A 379 0.94 -29.49 -23.71
N ARG A 380 2.11 -29.06 -23.21
CA ARG A 380 3.21 -29.97 -22.85
C ARG A 380 3.25 -30.33 -21.38
#